data_AF-A0A8S3AXL5-F1
#
_entry.id   AF-A0A8S3AXL5-F1
#
_cell.length_a   1.000
_cell.length_b   1.000
_cell.length_c   1.000
_cell.angle_alpha   90.00
_cell.angle_beta   90.00
_cell.angle_gamma   90.00
#
_symmetry.space_group_name_H-M   'P 1'
#
loop_
_entity.id
_entity.type
_entity.pdbx_description
1 polymer ?
#
loop_
_entity_poly.entity_id
_entity_poly.type
_entity_poly.pdbx_seq_one_letter_code
_entity_poly.pdbx_strand_id
1 'polypeptide(L)' 'LLWIIKDKGESWTGEYFCDIILTRNVFPFLKNEDNVIDPDEVIFVHGKAPCMRANKTQHLLQDNDVKFWGNDI' A
#
# COMPACT_ATOMS: atom_id res chain seq x y z
N LEU A 1 11.47 1.68 -8.28
CA LEU A 1 10.92 2.97 -7.77
C LEU A 1 9.52 3.13 -8.35
N LEU A 2 8.50 3.37 -7.52
CA LEU A 2 7.09 3.49 -7.93
C LEU A 2 6.58 4.91 -7.65
N TRP A 3 5.95 5.53 -8.64
CA TRP A 3 5.29 6.83 -8.50
C TRP A 3 3.85 6.71 -8.96
N ILE A 4 2.91 7.24 -8.17
CA ILE A 4 1.48 7.23 -8.49
C ILE A 4 1.02 8.68 -8.62
N ILE A 5 0.59 9.03 -9.83
CA ILE A 5 0.04 10.34 -10.15
C ILE A 5 -1.46 10.15 -10.34
N LYS A 6 -2.25 10.85 -9.53
CA LYS A 6 -3.70 10.79 -9.57
C LYS A 6 -4.24 11.58 -10.75
N ASP A 7 -5.22 11.01 -11.46
CA ASP A 7 -5.92 11.69 -12.54
C ASP A 7 -6.66 12.96 -12.09
N LYS A 8 -6.95 13.82 -13.07
CA LYS A 8 -7.71 15.05 -12.85
C LYS A 8 -9.14 14.73 -12.42
N GLY A 9 -9.60 15.34 -11.33
CA GLY A 9 -10.96 15.15 -10.79
C GLY A 9 -11.07 14.10 -9.69
N GLU A 10 -10.12 13.18 -9.59
CA GLU A 10 -10.08 12.19 -8.50
C GLU A 10 -9.79 12.84 -7.14
N SER A 11 -10.09 12.16 -6.04
CA SER A 11 -9.76 12.63 -4.68
C SER A 11 -8.91 11.61 -3.94
N TRP A 12 -8.04 12.07 -3.05
CA TRP A 12 -7.25 11.20 -2.18
C TRP A 12 -8.12 10.65 -1.03
N THR A 13 -9.12 9.84 -1.38
CA THR A 13 -9.98 9.17 -0.41
C THR A 13 -9.32 7.91 0.14
N GLY A 14 -9.83 7.38 1.25
CA GLY A 14 -9.40 6.08 1.74
C GLY A 14 -9.70 4.94 0.75
N GLU A 15 -10.78 5.06 -0.02
CA GLU A 15 -11.13 4.13 -1.09
C GLU A 15 -10.12 4.19 -2.24
N TYR A 16 -9.78 5.38 -2.73
CA TYR A 16 -8.74 5.56 -3.74
C TYR A 16 -7.40 4.98 -3.27
N PHE A 17 -7.07 5.20 -2.00
CA PHE A 17 -5.87 4.62 -1.39
C PHE A 17 -5.90 3.08 -1.41
N CYS A 18 -6.99 2.44 -1.00
CA CYS A 18 -7.10 0.98 -1.00
C CYS A 18 -7.11 0.40 -2.42
N ASP A 19 -7.96 0.93 -3.28
CA ASP A 19 -8.31 0.29 -4.54
C ASP A 19 -7.30 0.62 -5.64
N ILE A 20 -6.82 1.87 -5.69
CA ILE A 20 -5.90 2.31 -6.73
C ILE A 20 -4.46 2.21 -6.24
N ILE A 21 -4.13 2.81 -5.10
CA ILE A 21 -2.74 2.83 -4.65
C ILE A 21 -2.29 1.44 -4.22
N LEU A 22 -2.97 0.83 -3.25
CA LEU A 22 -2.53 -0.45 -2.71
C LEU A 22 -2.76 -1.59 -3.69
N THR A 23 -4.02 -1.85 -4.03
CA THR A 23 -4.42 -3.06 -4.76
C THR A 23 -3.86 -3.09 -6.18
N ARG A 24 -3.95 -1.98 -6.93
CA ARG A 24 -3.54 -1.96 -8.34
C ARG A 24 -2.06 -1.68 -8.56
N ASN A 25 -1.38 -1.02 -7.63
CA ASN A 25 -0.01 -0.56 -7.86
C ASN A 25 0.99 -1.12 -6.85
N VAL A 26 0.77 -0.93 -5.55
CA VAL A 26 1.75 -1.33 -4.53
C VAL A 26 1.85 -2.86 -4.42
N PHE A 27 0.74 -3.60 -4.29
CA PHE A 27 0.82 -5.05 -4.11
C PHE A 27 1.50 -5.76 -5.28
N PRO A 28 1.17 -5.46 -6.56
CA PRO A 28 1.90 -6.04 -7.68
C PRO A 28 3.39 -5.66 -7.69
N PHE A 29 3.73 -4.44 -7.26
CA PHE A 29 5.12 -4.02 -7.17
C PHE A 29 5.90 -4.82 -6.12
N LEU A 30 5.34 -5.01 -4.92
CA LEU A 30 6.01 -5.70 -3.82
C LEU A 30 6.10 -7.22 -4.03
N LYS A 31 5.20 -7.81 -4.81
CA LYS A 31 5.14 -9.26 -5.08
C LYS A 31 5.93 -9.71 -6.31
N ASN A 32 6.70 -8.81 -6.93
CA ASN A 32 7.44 -9.10 -8.14
C ASN A 32 8.95 -9.11 -7.85
N GLU A 33 9.59 -10.27 -8.06
CA GLU A 33 11.03 -10.49 -7.87
C GLU A 33 11.92 -9.60 -8.76
N ASP A 34 11.40 -9.05 -9.86
CA ASP A 34 12.13 -8.08 -10.68
C ASP A 34 12.19 -6.69 -10.02
N ASN A 35 11.27 -6.39 -9.10
CA ASN A 35 11.13 -5.09 -8.44
C ASN A 35 11.73 -5.06 -7.03
N VAL A 36 11.78 -6.21 -6.36
CA VAL A 36 12.27 -6.37 -4.98
C VAL A 36 13.20 -7.57 -4.88
N ILE A 37 14.18 -7.52 -3.97
CA ILE A 37 15.19 -8.58 -3.83
C ILE A 37 14.56 -9.91 -3.39
N ASP A 38 13.66 -9.86 -2.41
CA ASP A 38 12.91 -11.01 -1.91
C ASP A 38 11.50 -10.55 -1.49
N PRO A 39 10.44 -10.93 -2.22
CA PRO A 39 9.05 -10.60 -1.90
C PRO A 39 8.59 -11.01 -0.51
N ASP A 40 9.11 -12.11 0.04
CA ASP A 40 8.68 -12.66 1.32
C ASP A 40 9.28 -11.90 2.52
N GLU A 41 10.36 -11.17 2.29
CA GLU A 41 11.04 -10.34 3.30
C GLU A 41 10.66 -8.85 3.22
N VAL A 42 9.80 -8.45 2.27
CA VAL A 42 9.39 -7.05 2.10
C VAL A 42 8.55 -6.57 3.29
N ILE A 43 8.89 -5.39 3.80
CA ILE A 43 8.08 -4.65 4.78
C ILE A 43 7.61 -3.33 4.16
N PHE A 44 6.29 -3.15 4.07
CA PHE A 44 5.67 -1.91 3.65
C PHE A 44 5.68 -0.89 4.80
N VAL A 45 6.59 0.09 4.73
CA VAL A 45 6.70 1.17 5.71
C VAL A 45 5.88 2.38 5.26
N HIS A 46 5.01 2.90 6.13
CA HIS A 46 4.11 4.00 5.78
C HIS A 46 4.03 5.09 6.87
N GLY A 47 3.50 6.25 6.48
CA GLY A 47 3.30 7.40 7.36
C GLY A 47 1.98 7.35 8.14
N LYS A 48 1.63 8.46 8.80
CA LYS A 48 0.47 8.56 9.71
C LYS A 48 -0.81 9.10 9.07
N ALA A 49 -0.92 9.09 7.74
CA ALA A 49 -2.13 9.56 7.07
C ALA A 49 -3.35 8.72 7.52
N PRO A 50 -4.55 9.32 7.69
CA PRO A 50 -5.72 8.58 8.16
C PRO A 50 -6.06 7.34 7.32
N CYS A 51 -5.91 7.43 6.00
CA CYS A 51 -6.10 6.29 5.10
C CYS A 51 -5.10 5.16 5.31
N MET A 52 -3.89 5.43 5.81
CA MET A 52 -2.88 4.42 6.08
C MET A 52 -3.17 3.68 7.39
N ARG A 53 -3.64 4.40 8.42
CA ARG A 53 -3.97 3.82 9.74
C ARG A 53 -5.37 3.19 9.82
N ALA A 54 -6.23 3.39 8.82
CA ALA A 54 -7.59 2.87 8.84
C ALA A 54 -7.63 1.34 8.94
N ASN A 55 -8.55 0.78 9.74
CA ASN A 55 -8.69 -0.68 9.90
C ASN A 55 -8.88 -1.41 8.56
N LYS A 56 -9.63 -0.80 7.62
CA LYS A 56 -9.81 -1.35 6.27
C LYS A 56 -8.47 -1.58 5.56
N THR A 57 -7.56 -0.60 5.64
CA THR A 57 -6.22 -0.68 5.07
C THR A 57 -5.38 -1.77 5.74
N GLN A 58 -5.43 -1.85 7.07
CA GLN A 58 -4.68 -2.85 7.83
C GLN A 58 -5.10 -4.27 7.47
N HIS A 59 -6.42 -4.54 7.44
CA HIS A 59 -6.94 -5.83 7.00
C HIS A 59 -6.58 -6.10 5.55
N LEU A 60 -6.68 -5.11 4.66
CA LEU A 60 -6.30 -5.28 3.25
C LEU A 60 -4.83 -5.69 3.08
N LEU A 61 -3.91 -5.13 3.88
CA LEU A 61 -2.50 -5.51 3.88
C LEU A 61 -2.31 -6.95 4.38
N GLN A 62 -3.00 -7.33 5.46
CA GLN A 62 -2.96 -8.69 6.03
C GLN A 62 -3.52 -9.73 5.08
N ASP A 63 -4.69 -9.47 4.48
CA ASP A 63 -5.36 -10.35 3.51
C ASP A 63 -4.54 -10.57 2.23
N ASN A 64 -3.55 -9.72 1.99
CA ASN A 64 -2.63 -9.81 0.86
C ASN A 64 -1.23 -10.28 1.26
N ASP A 65 -1.04 -10.79 2.49
CA ASP A 65 0.25 -11.24 3.04
C ASP A 65 1.35 -10.17 3.01
N VAL A 66 0.98 -8.90 3.07
CA VAL A 66 1.94 -7.79 3.11
C VAL A 66 2.29 -7.46 4.55
N LYS A 67 3.55 -7.69 4.94
CA LYS A 67 4.08 -7.21 6.23
C LYS A 67 4.19 -5.69 6.18
N PHE A 68 3.77 -4.99 7.25
CA PHE A 68 3.80 -3.53 7.28
C PHE A 68 4.19 -2.95 8.65
N TRP A 69 4.69 -1.73 8.64
CA TRP A 69 5.06 -0.96 9.84
C TRP A 69 4.69 0.52 9.67
N GLY A 70 4.24 1.17 10.75
CA GLY A 70 3.83 2.58 10.73
C GLY A 70 2.57 2.92 11.53
N ASN A 71 1.93 1.94 12.17
CA ASN A 71 0.80 2.16 13.07
C ASN A 71 1.19 2.36 14.54
N ASP A 72 2.46 2.13 14.86
CA ASP A 72 3.03 2.34 16.17
C ASP A 72 3.21 3.86 16.36
N ILE A 73 2.66 4.42 17.44
CA ILE A 73 2.60 5.87 17.79
C ILE A 73 1.41 6.59 17.14
#